data_AF-A0A660TAK9-F1
#
_entry.id   AF-A0A660TAK9-F1
#
_cell.length_a   1.000
_cell.length_b   1.000
_cell.length_c   1.000
_cell.angle_alpha   90.00
_cell.angle_beta   90.00
_cell.angle_gamma   90.00
#
_symmetry.space_group_name_H-M   'P 1'
#
loop_
_entity.id
_entity.type
_entity.pdbx_description
1 polymer ?
#
loop_
_entity_poly.entity_id
_entity_poly.type
_entity_poly.pdbx_seq_one_letter_code
_entity_poly.pdbx_strand_id
1 'polypeptide(L)'
;MDFFNRSRSKTGGVRNEHLWSKIRLRISFLKTIKSPSIISSRQTEKLFAFIPHIPIEELAIPFSAIATDIISGEEIVLDRGDLKTAVKASAAIPGVFPPVQLDNYLLLDGGASDSIPVHVVKQRGADFIIAVDVPHCIRKMKKISNALSIIHRIDDITTFHLTQERLAGSDFIIQPTVRDINWYEFDRADEIIKLGEKAAEQALSHLYKLLAEPFTK
;
A
#
# COMPACT_ATOMS: atom_id res chain seq x y z
N MET A 1 -35.28 17.45 -65.38
CA MET A 1 -35.00 18.35 -64.26
C MET A 1 -35.13 17.56 -62.98
N ASP A 2 -34.13 17.20 -62.20
CA ASP A 2 -32.65 17.28 -62.15
C ASP A 2 -32.40 16.99 -60.65
N PHE A 3 -31.33 16.45 -60.11
CA PHE A 3 -30.17 15.68 -60.49
C PHE A 3 -29.63 15.17 -59.13
N PHE A 4 -29.24 13.91 -59.04
CA PHE A 4 -28.14 13.37 -58.22
C PHE A 4 -27.87 13.80 -56.76
N ASN A 5 -28.04 12.82 -55.85
CA ASN A 5 -26.96 12.03 -55.20
C ASN A 5 -25.97 12.66 -54.17
N ARG A 6 -25.77 11.89 -53.08
CA ARG A 6 -24.70 11.90 -52.04
C ARG A 6 -24.73 13.06 -51.03
N SER A 7 -24.63 12.82 -49.71
CA SER A 7 -23.64 11.95 -49.06
C SER A 7 -24.09 11.40 -47.70
N ARG A 8 -23.70 10.14 -47.44
CA ARG A 8 -23.48 9.59 -46.09
C ARG A 8 -22.13 10.12 -45.57
N SER A 9 -22.09 10.69 -44.37
CA SER A 9 -20.90 10.67 -43.50
C SER A 9 -21.35 10.76 -42.03
N LYS A 10 -21.26 9.63 -41.31
CA LYS A 10 -20.19 9.31 -40.33
C LYS A 10 -20.16 10.22 -39.09
N THR A 11 -21.09 10.04 -38.15
CA THR A 11 -20.93 10.56 -36.77
C THR A 11 -21.53 9.64 -35.67
N GLY A 12 -21.87 8.38 -35.99
CA GLY A 12 -22.54 7.47 -35.04
C GLY A 12 -21.65 6.67 -34.09
N GLY A 13 -20.32 6.69 -34.24
CA GLY A 13 -19.42 5.75 -33.56
C GLY A 13 -18.86 6.20 -32.21
N VAL A 14 -18.63 7.50 -32.00
CA VAL A 14 -17.78 7.97 -30.87
C VAL A 14 -18.57 8.28 -29.59
N ARG A 15 -19.88 8.59 -29.71
CA ARG A 15 -20.73 8.92 -28.55
C ARG A 15 -21.15 7.70 -27.72
N ASN A 16 -21.23 6.52 -28.34
CA ASN A 16 -21.67 5.30 -27.66
C ASN A 16 -20.57 4.71 -26.76
N GLU A 17 -19.32 4.65 -27.23
CA GLU A 17 -18.15 4.18 -26.45
C GLU A 17 -17.99 4.95 -25.11
N HIS A 18 -18.18 6.27 -25.14
CA HIS A 18 -18.07 7.13 -23.97
C HIS A 18 -19.25 6.98 -22.98
N LEU A 19 -20.42 6.57 -23.49
CA LEU A 19 -21.61 6.31 -22.69
C LEU A 19 -21.54 4.91 -22.06
N TRP A 20 -21.11 3.90 -22.83
CA TRP A 20 -20.90 2.53 -22.38
C TRP A 20 -19.77 2.42 -21.35
N SER A 21 -18.70 3.22 -21.48
CA SER A 21 -17.65 3.30 -20.45
C SER A 21 -18.14 3.92 -19.14
N LYS A 22 -18.98 4.97 -19.18
CA LYS A 22 -19.63 5.55 -17.99
C LYS A 22 -20.61 4.60 -17.33
N ILE A 23 -21.35 3.81 -18.11
CA ILE A 23 -22.27 2.79 -17.62
C ILE A 23 -21.49 1.62 -16.99
N ARG A 24 -20.40 1.15 -17.62
CA ARG A 24 -19.51 0.13 -17.05
C ARG A 24 -18.84 0.58 -15.76
N LEU A 25 -18.38 1.83 -15.68
CA LEU A 25 -17.82 2.42 -14.46
C LEU A 25 -18.85 2.42 -13.32
N ARG A 26 -20.11 2.81 -13.62
CA ARG A 26 -21.23 2.78 -12.68
C ARG A 26 -21.61 1.37 -12.21
N ILE A 27 -21.55 0.37 -13.10
CA ILE A 27 -21.78 -1.04 -12.77
C ILE A 27 -20.62 -1.63 -11.95
N SER A 28 -19.38 -1.20 -12.20
CA SER A 28 -18.22 -1.59 -11.39
C SER A 28 -18.33 -1.05 -9.96
N PHE A 29 -18.77 0.20 -9.79
CA PHE A 29 -19.10 0.78 -8.49
C PHE A 29 -20.22 0.02 -7.76
N LEU A 30 -21.24 -0.46 -8.48
CA LEU A 30 -22.30 -1.31 -7.91
C LEU A 30 -21.80 -2.70 -7.46
N LYS A 31 -20.70 -3.21 -8.02
CA LYS A 31 -20.05 -4.44 -7.52
C LYS A 31 -19.32 -4.21 -6.21
N THR A 32 -18.66 -3.06 -6.03
CA THR A 32 -18.01 -2.67 -4.76
C THR A 32 -19.02 -2.36 -3.65
N ILE A 33 -20.29 -2.08 -3.99
CA ILE A 33 -21.39 -1.95 -3.01
C ILE A 33 -21.83 -3.31 -2.42
N LYS A 34 -21.46 -4.45 -3.04
CA LYS A 34 -21.90 -5.80 -2.60
C LYS A 34 -20.80 -6.70 -2.04
N SER A 35 -19.53 -6.29 -2.09
CA SER A 35 -18.40 -7.09 -1.64
C SER A 35 -17.35 -6.20 -0.99
N PRO A 36 -16.79 -6.57 0.18
CA PRO A 36 -15.77 -5.79 0.86
C PRO A 36 -14.43 -5.75 0.10
N SER A 37 -14.24 -6.58 -0.92
CA SER A 37 -13.01 -6.66 -1.71
C SER A 37 -13.24 -6.99 -3.19
N ILE A 38 -12.30 -6.55 -4.04
CA ILE A 38 -12.24 -6.89 -5.47
C ILE A 38 -11.64 -8.28 -5.68
N ILE A 39 -10.62 -8.64 -4.90
CA ILE A 39 -9.98 -9.96 -4.91
C ILE A 39 -10.76 -10.89 -3.97
N SER A 40 -11.14 -12.07 -4.49
CA SER A 40 -11.83 -13.09 -3.69
C SER A 40 -10.86 -13.78 -2.73
N SER A 41 -11.35 -14.29 -1.60
CA SER A 41 -10.53 -15.04 -0.62
C SER A 41 -9.73 -16.18 -1.28
N ARG A 42 -10.31 -16.91 -2.25
CA ARG A 42 -9.60 -17.96 -2.99
C ARG A 42 -8.39 -17.45 -3.79
N GLN A 43 -8.51 -16.26 -4.37
CA GLN A 43 -7.40 -15.64 -5.11
C GLN A 43 -6.34 -15.11 -4.14
N THR A 44 -6.76 -14.54 -3.02
CA THR A 44 -5.86 -14.18 -1.91
C THR A 44 -5.06 -15.40 -1.45
N GLU A 45 -5.69 -16.54 -1.18
CA GLU A 45 -4.93 -17.75 -0.78
C GLU A 45 -3.88 -18.17 -1.80
N LYS A 46 -4.17 -18.03 -3.10
CA LYS A 46 -3.20 -18.34 -4.15
C LYS A 46 -2.04 -17.35 -4.18
N LEU A 47 -2.31 -16.05 -4.02
CA LEU A 47 -1.30 -15.00 -4.01
C LEU A 47 -0.34 -15.17 -2.83
N PHE A 48 -0.86 -15.53 -1.65
CA PHE A 48 -0.07 -15.72 -0.44
C PHE A 48 0.41 -17.17 -0.24
N ALA A 49 0.26 -18.05 -1.24
CA ALA A 49 0.62 -19.47 -1.14
C ALA A 49 2.11 -19.70 -0.92
N PHE A 50 2.97 -18.78 -1.38
CA PHE A 50 4.42 -18.87 -1.24
C PHE A 50 4.90 -18.59 0.20
N ILE A 51 4.08 -17.94 1.03
CA ILE A 51 4.39 -17.71 2.44
C ILE A 51 4.09 -19.01 3.20
N PRO A 52 5.00 -19.52 4.03
CA PRO A 52 4.76 -20.73 4.79
C PRO A 52 3.80 -20.49 5.96
N HIS A 53 3.16 -21.57 6.42
CA HIS A 53 2.48 -21.60 7.72
C HIS A 53 3.48 -22.04 8.78
N ILE A 54 4.10 -21.06 9.43
CA ILE A 54 5.04 -21.27 10.53
C ILE A 54 4.76 -20.23 11.62
N PRO A 55 5.04 -20.54 12.89
CA PRO A 55 5.00 -19.56 13.96
C PRO A 55 6.01 -18.44 13.70
N ILE A 56 5.62 -17.18 13.90
CA ILE A 56 6.50 -16.00 13.82
C ILE A 56 7.67 -16.14 14.80
N GLU A 57 7.44 -16.78 15.94
CA GLU A 57 8.38 -17.04 17.00
C GLU A 57 9.55 -17.95 16.58
N GLU A 58 9.36 -18.73 15.51
CA GLU A 58 10.39 -19.63 14.95
C GLU A 58 11.27 -18.94 13.89
N LEU A 59 11.01 -17.67 13.56
CA LEU A 59 11.80 -16.93 12.59
C LEU A 59 13.18 -16.58 13.14
N ALA A 60 14.20 -16.70 12.28
CA ALA A 60 15.58 -16.35 12.63
C ALA A 60 15.76 -14.86 12.95
N ILE A 61 14.93 -14.00 12.36
CA ILE A 61 14.89 -12.57 12.61
C ILE A 61 13.54 -12.27 13.27
N PRO A 62 13.51 -11.64 14.46
CA PRO A 62 12.27 -11.21 15.09
C PRO A 62 11.43 -10.36 14.13
N PHE A 63 10.16 -10.72 13.99
CA PHE A 63 9.26 -10.12 13.02
C PHE A 63 8.01 -9.56 13.70
N SER A 64 7.48 -8.47 13.16
CA SER A 64 6.21 -7.90 13.57
C SER A 64 5.53 -7.32 12.34
N ALA A 65 4.26 -7.67 12.14
CA ALA A 65 3.40 -7.06 11.13
C ALA A 65 2.38 -6.16 11.80
N ILE A 66 2.03 -5.04 11.16
CA ILE A 66 1.05 -4.09 11.68
C ILE A 66 -0.24 -4.26 10.91
N ALA A 67 -1.35 -4.37 11.62
CA ALA A 67 -2.68 -4.39 11.05
C ALA A 67 -3.58 -3.41 11.80
N THR A 68 -4.66 -3.00 11.14
CA THR A 68 -5.69 -2.14 11.74
C THR A 68 -6.92 -2.98 12.02
N ASP A 69 -7.41 -3.03 13.26
CA ASP A 69 -8.73 -3.60 13.53
C ASP A 69 -9.81 -2.60 13.13
N ILE A 70 -10.56 -2.91 12.07
CA ILE A 70 -11.56 -1.98 11.50
C ILE A 70 -12.75 -1.76 12.44
N ILE A 71 -12.95 -2.61 13.44
CA ILE A 71 -14.07 -2.50 14.39
C ILE A 71 -13.74 -1.52 15.51
N SER A 72 -12.60 -1.69 16.18
CA SER A 72 -12.17 -0.81 17.28
C SER A 72 -11.43 0.44 16.81
N GLY A 73 -10.79 0.39 15.63
CA GLY A 73 -9.85 1.39 15.15
C GLY A 73 -8.44 1.28 15.78
N GLU A 74 -8.18 0.22 16.55
CA GLU A 74 -6.89 0.01 17.19
C GLU A 74 -5.83 -0.53 16.21
N GLU A 75 -4.59 -0.12 16.45
CA GLU A 75 -3.43 -0.75 15.85
C GLU A 75 -3.15 -2.09 16.53
N ILE A 76 -2.98 -3.14 15.73
CA ILE A 76 -2.69 -4.50 16.20
C ILE A 76 -1.29 -4.89 15.72
N VAL A 77 -0.41 -5.11 16.69
CA VAL A 77 0.94 -5.65 16.44
C VAL A 77 0.87 -7.18 16.42
N LEU A 78 1.14 -7.77 15.27
CA LEU A 78 1.16 -9.20 15.02
C LEU A 78 2.60 -9.71 15.06
N ASP A 79 3.06 -10.10 16.24
CA ASP A 79 4.43 -10.54 16.51
C ASP A 79 4.54 -12.00 16.98
N ARG A 80 3.43 -12.74 16.93
CA ARG A 80 3.30 -14.14 17.35
C ARG A 80 2.20 -14.85 16.57
N GLY A 81 2.26 -16.17 16.52
CA GLY A 81 1.28 -16.99 15.78
C GLY A 81 1.63 -17.18 14.30
N ASP A 82 0.65 -17.52 13.47
CA ASP A 82 0.90 -17.92 12.06
C ASP A 82 1.38 -16.76 11.18
N LEU A 83 2.60 -16.89 10.64
CA LEU A 83 3.23 -15.90 9.76
C LEU A 83 2.35 -15.52 8.57
N LYS A 84 1.79 -16.51 7.86
CA LYS A 84 0.97 -16.24 6.67
C LYS A 84 -0.25 -15.39 7.04
N THR A 85 -0.89 -15.70 8.16
CA THR A 85 -2.06 -14.96 8.65
C THR A 85 -1.67 -13.52 9.00
N ALA A 86 -0.56 -13.31 9.69
CA ALA A 86 -0.08 -11.97 10.04
C ALA A 86 0.25 -11.12 8.79
N VAL A 87 0.97 -11.69 7.83
CA VAL A 87 1.32 -10.99 6.58
C VAL A 87 0.07 -10.72 5.75
N LYS A 88 -0.89 -11.65 5.67
CA LYS A 88 -2.17 -11.43 4.98
C LYS A 88 -2.98 -10.31 5.62
N ALA A 89 -3.06 -10.26 6.94
CA ALA A 89 -3.78 -9.21 7.67
C ALA A 89 -3.15 -7.85 7.42
N SER A 90 -1.82 -7.76 7.56
CA SER A 90 -1.06 -6.53 7.36
C SER A 90 -1.07 -6.02 5.91
N ALA A 91 -1.27 -6.90 4.92
CA ALA A 91 -1.37 -6.56 3.50
C ALA A 91 -2.82 -6.51 2.98
N ALA A 92 -3.84 -6.56 3.85
CA ALA A 92 -5.25 -6.57 3.47
C ALA A 92 -5.76 -5.17 3.12
N ILE A 93 -5.27 -4.61 2.00
CA ILE A 93 -5.60 -3.26 1.53
C ILE A 93 -7.13 -3.13 1.34
N PRO A 94 -7.79 -2.12 1.95
CA PRO A 94 -9.23 -1.92 1.87
C PRO A 94 -9.74 -1.87 0.42
N GLY A 95 -10.80 -2.64 0.13
CA GLY A 95 -11.38 -2.73 -1.21
C GLY A 95 -10.59 -3.59 -2.21
N VAL A 96 -9.34 -3.94 -1.93
CA VAL A 96 -8.52 -4.83 -2.76
C VAL A 96 -8.62 -6.25 -2.25
N PHE A 97 -8.23 -6.49 -1.00
CA PHE A 97 -8.22 -7.79 -0.35
C PHE A 97 -9.35 -7.87 0.69
N PRO A 98 -9.88 -9.08 0.95
CA PRO A 98 -10.88 -9.24 2.02
C PRO A 98 -10.24 -8.99 3.38
N PRO A 99 -10.98 -8.40 4.35
CA PRO A 99 -10.52 -8.34 5.74
C PRO A 99 -10.18 -9.74 6.27
N VAL A 100 -9.21 -9.81 7.17
CA VAL A 100 -8.75 -11.05 7.80
C VAL A 100 -9.35 -11.16 9.20
N GLN A 101 -10.16 -12.20 9.43
CA GLN A 101 -10.61 -12.53 10.79
C GLN A 101 -9.47 -13.22 11.55
N LEU A 102 -9.07 -12.65 12.67
CA LEU A 102 -8.11 -13.26 13.60
C LEU A 102 -8.62 -13.08 15.02
N ASP A 103 -8.96 -14.19 15.67
CA ASP A 103 -9.64 -14.19 16.97
C ASP A 103 -10.85 -13.24 16.98
N ASN A 104 -10.82 -12.20 17.81
CA ASN A 104 -11.88 -11.21 17.95
C ASN A 104 -11.71 -9.98 17.03
N TYR A 105 -10.63 -9.93 16.24
CA TYR A 105 -10.30 -8.79 15.39
C TYR A 105 -10.73 -9.01 13.95
N LEU A 106 -11.14 -7.92 13.29
CA LEU A 106 -11.37 -7.88 11.86
C LEU A 106 -10.32 -6.97 11.23
N LEU A 107 -9.26 -7.59 10.72
CA LEU A 107 -8.03 -6.89 10.39
C LEU A 107 -7.97 -6.45 8.93
N LEU A 108 -7.43 -5.26 8.72
CA LEU A 108 -7.03 -4.69 7.45
C LEU A 108 -5.56 -4.25 7.50
N ASP A 109 -5.06 -3.81 6.36
CA ASP A 109 -3.73 -3.24 6.20
C ASP A 109 -3.39 -2.19 7.28
N GLY A 110 -2.14 -2.21 7.74
CA GLY A 110 -1.64 -1.36 8.83
C GLY A 110 -1.34 0.08 8.42
N GLY A 111 -1.38 0.41 7.12
CA GLY A 111 -0.99 1.71 6.59
C GLY A 111 -1.86 2.88 7.08
N ALA A 112 -3.10 2.60 7.50
CA ALA A 112 -3.98 3.58 8.12
C ALA A 112 -3.61 3.88 9.58
N SER A 113 -3.00 2.92 10.29
CA SER A 113 -2.60 3.07 11.70
C SER A 113 -1.15 3.49 11.84
N ASP A 114 -0.22 2.74 11.26
CA ASP A 114 1.21 3.04 11.28
C ASP A 114 1.94 2.35 10.11
N SER A 115 2.26 3.14 9.09
CA SER A 115 3.00 2.69 7.91
C SER A 115 4.51 2.56 8.14
N ILE A 116 5.05 3.17 9.21
CA ILE A 116 6.46 3.12 9.58
C ILE A 116 6.54 2.90 11.11
N PRO A 117 6.38 1.65 11.58
CA PRO A 117 6.19 1.31 13.00
C PRO A 117 7.49 1.32 13.81
N VAL A 118 8.18 2.45 13.79
CA VAL A 118 9.41 2.73 14.55
C VAL A 118 9.19 2.47 16.05
N HIS A 119 8.00 2.79 16.55
CA HIS A 119 7.68 2.61 17.96
C HIS A 119 7.67 1.13 18.38
N VAL A 120 7.23 0.22 17.50
CA VAL A 120 7.19 -1.23 17.76
C VAL A 120 8.60 -1.78 17.89
N VAL A 121 9.49 -1.49 16.94
CA VAL A 121 10.88 -1.97 17.00
C VAL A 121 11.64 -1.36 18.18
N LYS A 122 11.34 -0.10 18.55
CA LYS A 122 11.90 0.55 19.74
C LYS A 122 11.46 -0.14 21.03
N GLN A 123 10.18 -0.47 21.17
CA GLN A 123 9.65 -1.21 22.32
C GLN A 123 10.24 -2.62 22.43
N ARG A 124 10.63 -3.21 21.31
CA ARG A 124 11.35 -4.50 21.26
C ARG A 124 12.84 -4.40 21.59
N GLY A 125 13.33 -3.23 21.98
CA GLY A 125 14.70 -3.05 22.45
C GLY A 125 15.71 -2.78 21.34
N ALA A 126 15.29 -2.29 20.18
CA ALA A 126 16.24 -1.88 19.14
C ALA A 126 17.16 -0.74 19.63
N ASP A 127 18.46 -0.90 19.37
CA ASP A 127 19.45 0.13 19.67
C ASP A 127 19.64 1.15 18.57
N PHE A 128 19.41 0.70 17.34
CA PHE A 128 19.51 1.51 16.15
C PHE A 128 18.38 1.11 15.19
N ILE A 129 17.63 2.09 14.70
CA ILE A 129 16.45 1.89 13.88
C ILE A 129 16.71 2.46 12.48
N ILE A 130 16.76 1.56 11.50
CA ILE A 130 16.77 1.90 10.08
C ILE A 130 15.32 1.87 9.59
N ALA A 131 14.77 3.02 9.24
CA ALA A 131 13.48 3.14 8.59
C ALA A 131 13.64 3.16 7.07
N VAL A 132 12.83 2.37 6.36
CA VAL A 132 12.73 2.43 4.90
C VAL A 132 11.39 3.06 4.55
N ASP A 133 11.41 4.34 4.17
CA ASP A 133 10.21 5.07 3.76
C ASP A 133 10.06 5.02 2.23
N VAL A 134 8.91 4.56 1.75
CA VAL A 134 8.54 4.56 0.33
C VAL A 134 7.38 5.53 0.14
N PRO A 135 7.64 6.85 0.17
CA PRO A 135 6.57 7.81 0.33
C PRO A 135 5.77 7.98 -0.95
N HIS A 136 4.46 8.10 -0.78
CA HIS A 136 3.60 8.70 -1.77
C HIS A 136 3.97 10.18 -1.86
N CYS A 137 4.59 10.60 -2.95
CA CYS A 137 4.89 12.02 -3.15
C CYS A 137 3.58 12.82 -3.09
N ILE A 138 3.43 13.69 -2.09
CA ILE A 138 2.32 14.65 -1.98
C ILE A 138 2.51 15.73 -3.04
N ARG A 139 2.24 15.36 -4.29
CA ARG A 139 2.35 16.23 -5.46
C ARG A 139 1.19 17.21 -5.49
N LYS A 140 1.46 18.41 -6.02
CA LYS A 140 0.41 19.37 -6.34
C LYS A 140 -0.48 18.76 -7.42
N MET A 141 -1.71 18.37 -7.06
CA MET A 141 -2.67 17.84 -8.01
C MET A 141 -3.06 18.93 -9.01
N LYS A 142 -3.00 18.62 -10.31
CA LYS A 142 -3.45 19.56 -11.36
C LYS A 142 -4.97 19.66 -11.43
N LYS A 143 -5.70 18.58 -11.07
CA LYS A 143 -7.16 18.53 -11.13
C LYS A 143 -7.70 17.46 -10.17
N ILE A 144 -8.75 17.82 -9.43
CA ILE A 144 -9.53 16.88 -8.62
C ILE A 144 -10.71 16.40 -9.47
N SER A 145 -10.94 15.09 -9.53
CA SER A 145 -11.87 14.49 -10.51
C SER A 145 -13.23 14.13 -9.92
N ASN A 146 -13.27 13.60 -8.70
CA ASN A 146 -14.49 13.13 -8.03
C ASN A 146 -14.31 13.01 -6.49
N ALA A 147 -15.40 12.75 -5.76
CA ALA A 147 -15.38 12.63 -4.30
C ALA A 147 -14.43 11.53 -3.80
N LEU A 148 -14.36 10.39 -4.48
CA LEU A 148 -13.44 9.30 -4.11
C LEU A 148 -11.96 9.75 -4.23
N SER A 149 -11.63 10.50 -5.29
CA SER A 149 -10.29 11.09 -5.44
C SER A 149 -9.95 12.11 -4.36
N ILE A 150 -10.95 12.77 -3.77
CA ILE A 150 -10.75 13.67 -2.62
C ILE A 150 -10.46 12.85 -1.36
N ILE A 151 -11.22 11.78 -1.12
CA ILE A 151 -11.03 10.90 0.04
C ILE A 151 -9.63 10.28 0.02
N HIS A 152 -9.23 9.65 -1.09
CA HIS A 152 -7.87 9.11 -1.21
C HIS A 152 -6.80 10.19 -1.06
N ARG A 153 -7.05 11.40 -1.58
CA ARG A 153 -6.09 12.50 -1.42
C ARG A 153 -5.93 12.93 0.03
N ILE A 154 -7.02 12.95 0.81
CA ILE A 154 -6.97 13.26 2.25
C ILE A 154 -6.20 12.17 2.98
N ASP A 155 -6.48 10.90 2.66
CA ASP A 155 -5.79 9.75 3.21
C ASP A 155 -4.27 9.83 2.96
N ASP A 156 -3.85 10.06 1.71
CA ASP A 156 -2.45 10.26 1.34
C ASP A 156 -1.79 11.37 2.17
N ILE A 157 -2.46 12.52 2.33
CA ILE A 157 -1.92 13.67 3.07
C ILE A 157 -1.78 13.34 4.55
N THR A 158 -2.81 12.77 5.16
CA THR A 158 -2.80 12.39 6.58
C THR A 158 -1.71 11.36 6.85
N THR A 159 -1.65 10.30 6.03
CA THR A 159 -0.63 9.25 6.14
C THR A 159 0.76 9.84 5.98
N PHE A 160 1.00 10.73 5.00
CA PHE A 160 2.29 11.39 4.84
C PHE A 160 2.72 12.14 6.10
N HIS A 161 1.84 12.96 6.68
CA HIS A 161 2.17 13.71 7.90
C HIS A 161 2.40 12.79 9.10
N LEU A 162 1.59 11.73 9.26
CA LEU A 162 1.79 10.74 10.31
C LEU A 162 3.14 10.02 10.15
N THR A 163 3.49 9.61 8.94
CA THR A 163 4.77 8.97 8.63
C THR A 163 5.95 9.89 8.98
N GLN A 164 5.87 11.19 8.67
CA GLN A 164 6.94 12.14 9.04
C GLN A 164 7.13 12.23 10.57
N GLU A 165 6.04 12.23 11.34
CA GLU A 165 6.11 12.19 12.81
C GLU A 165 6.73 10.86 13.32
N ARG A 166 6.40 9.73 12.70
CA ARG A 166 6.93 8.41 13.07
C ARG A 166 8.43 8.28 12.75
N LEU A 167 8.85 8.82 11.61
CA LEU A 167 10.24 8.80 11.17
C LEU A 167 11.18 9.55 12.12
N ALA A 168 10.68 10.53 12.88
CA ALA A 168 11.48 11.25 13.89
C ALA A 168 12.04 10.33 14.99
N GLY A 169 11.44 9.15 15.19
CA GLY A 169 11.95 8.15 16.14
C GLY A 169 13.03 7.21 15.58
N SER A 170 13.36 7.31 14.29
CA SER A 170 14.36 6.47 13.64
C SER A 170 15.74 7.13 13.64
N ASP A 171 16.79 6.32 13.66
CA ASP A 171 18.18 6.80 13.67
C ASP A 171 18.73 7.00 12.26
N PHE A 172 18.16 6.27 11.29
CA PHE A 172 18.56 6.35 9.90
C PHE A 172 17.38 6.09 8.97
N ILE A 173 17.26 6.90 7.91
CA ILE A 173 16.17 6.79 6.94
C ILE A 173 16.75 6.48 5.56
N ILE A 174 16.27 5.40 4.94
CA ILE A 174 16.49 5.09 3.52
C ILE A 174 15.19 5.41 2.78
N GLN A 175 15.27 6.28 1.77
CA GLN A 175 14.10 6.71 1.02
C GLN A 175 14.29 6.52 -0.50
N PRO A 176 13.83 5.40 -1.08
CA PRO A 176 13.89 5.17 -2.52
C PRO A 176 13.11 6.22 -3.31
N THR A 177 13.67 6.67 -4.43
CA THR A 177 13.02 7.67 -5.29
C THR A 177 12.07 6.99 -6.28
N VAL A 178 10.82 6.75 -5.87
CA VAL A 178 9.77 6.08 -6.68
C VAL A 178 8.67 7.05 -7.20
N ARG A 179 9.02 8.33 -7.38
CA ARG A 179 8.08 9.48 -7.43
C ARG A 179 6.93 9.40 -8.46
N ASP A 180 7.02 8.54 -9.45
CA ASP A 180 6.08 8.40 -10.57
C ASP A 180 5.46 7.00 -10.66
N ILE A 181 5.52 6.21 -9.58
CA ILE A 181 5.02 4.84 -9.55
C ILE A 181 3.87 4.77 -8.54
N ASN A 182 2.71 4.28 -8.98
CA ASN A 182 1.58 4.06 -8.08
C ASN A 182 1.71 2.67 -7.41
N TRP A 183 1.16 2.51 -6.21
CA TRP A 183 1.24 1.24 -5.46
C TRP A 183 0.68 0.02 -6.20
N TYR A 184 -0.21 0.24 -7.19
CA TYR A 184 -0.84 -0.82 -8.00
C TYR A 184 -0.14 -1.12 -9.33
N GLU A 185 0.98 -0.47 -9.65
CA GLU A 185 1.75 -0.66 -10.91
C GLU A 185 2.73 -1.83 -10.82
N PHE A 186 2.19 -3.04 -10.72
CA PHE A 186 2.98 -4.28 -10.57
C PHE A 186 3.84 -4.65 -11.79
N ASP A 187 3.56 -4.08 -12.96
CA ASP A 187 4.34 -4.25 -14.20
C ASP A 187 5.72 -3.60 -14.15
N ARG A 188 5.96 -2.73 -13.17
CA ARG A 188 7.23 -2.00 -12.97
C ARG A 188 8.07 -2.56 -11.82
N ALA A 189 7.77 -3.78 -11.35
CA ALA A 189 8.46 -4.38 -10.19
C ALA A 189 10.00 -4.36 -10.31
N ASP A 190 10.55 -4.72 -11.47
CA ASP A 190 12.01 -4.72 -11.70
C ASP A 190 12.63 -3.32 -11.58
N GLU A 191 11.90 -2.28 -12.00
CA GLU A 191 12.33 -0.88 -11.85
C GLU A 191 12.32 -0.47 -10.37
N ILE A 192 11.25 -0.82 -9.65
CA ILE A 192 11.08 -0.49 -8.22
C ILE A 192 12.19 -1.16 -7.39
N ILE A 193 12.49 -2.43 -7.64
CA ILE A 193 13.54 -3.18 -6.95
C ILE A 193 14.89 -2.48 -7.14
N LYS A 194 15.26 -2.13 -8.38
CA LYS A 194 16.51 -1.42 -8.69
C LYS A 194 16.61 -0.05 -8.03
N LEU A 195 15.49 0.67 -7.91
CA LEU A 195 15.45 1.95 -7.21
C LEU A 195 15.67 1.79 -5.71
N GLY A 196 15.15 0.72 -5.12
CA GLY A 196 15.40 0.34 -3.73
C GLY A 196 16.86 -0.05 -3.48
N GLU A 197 17.42 -0.93 -4.31
CA GLU A 197 18.83 -1.34 -4.27
C GLU A 197 19.75 -0.14 -4.33
N LYS A 198 19.55 0.74 -5.32
CA LYS A 198 20.34 1.96 -5.48
C LYS A 198 20.27 2.87 -4.25
N ALA A 199 19.09 3.02 -3.65
CA ALA A 199 18.92 3.84 -2.44
C ALA A 199 19.66 3.24 -1.24
N ALA A 200 19.61 1.91 -1.08
CA ALA A 200 20.36 1.21 -0.05
C ALA A 200 21.88 1.33 -0.27
N GLU A 201 22.37 1.09 -1.49
CA GLU A 201 23.80 1.22 -1.84
C GLU A 201 24.35 2.62 -1.54
N GLN A 202 23.59 3.66 -1.88
CA GLN A 202 23.96 5.05 -1.59
C GLN A 202 24.00 5.35 -0.09
N ALA A 203 23.20 4.65 0.71
CA ALA A 203 23.16 4.79 2.16
C ALA A 203 24.28 4.03 2.88
N LEU A 204 24.82 2.94 2.31
CA LEU A 204 25.75 2.04 2.99
C LEU A 204 26.95 2.75 3.62
N SER A 205 27.62 3.65 2.89
CA SER A 205 28.80 4.34 3.39
C SER A 205 28.52 5.17 4.64
N HIS A 206 27.38 5.86 4.68
CA HIS A 206 26.97 6.65 5.84
C HIS A 206 26.52 5.74 6.98
N LEU A 207 25.72 4.72 6.67
CA LEU A 207 25.24 3.75 7.63
C LEU A 207 26.40 3.05 8.36
N TYR A 208 27.41 2.57 7.64
CA TYR A 208 28.59 1.95 8.25
C TYR A 208 29.36 2.90 9.15
N LYS A 209 29.42 4.19 8.81
CA LYS A 209 30.06 5.19 9.67
C LYS A 209 29.32 5.35 10.99
N LEU A 210 27.99 5.43 10.95
CA LEU A 210 27.15 5.56 12.15
C LEU A 210 27.21 4.31 13.03
N LEU A 211 27.19 3.12 12.43
CA LEU A 211 27.29 1.85 13.16
C LEU A 211 28.69 1.61 13.77
N ALA A 212 29.72 2.29 13.27
CA ALA A 212 31.08 2.18 13.80
C ALA A 212 31.35 3.09 15.01
N GLU A 213 30.50 4.10 15.24
CA GLU A 213 30.55 4.93 16.44
C GLU A 213 29.89 4.17 17.61
N PRO A 214 30.50 4.12 18.81
CA PRO A 214 29.87 3.46 19.94
C PRO A 214 28.53 4.13 20.27
N PHE A 215 27.46 3.33 20.36
CA PHE A 215 26.13 3.82 20.70
C PHE A 215 26.11 4.38 22.12
N THR A 216 26.32 5.68 22.27
CA THR A 216 26.01 6.42 23.51
C THR A 216 24.50 6.66 23.56
N LYS A 217 23.77 5.80 24.27
CA LYS A 217 22.40 6.11 24.75
C LYS A 217 22.45 6.65 26.17
#